data_AF-A0A350QHF8-F1
#
_entry.id   AF-A0A350QHF8-F1
#
_cell.length_a   1.000
_cell.length_b   1.000
_cell.length_c   1.000
_cell.angle_alpha   90.00
_cell.angle_beta   90.00
_cell.angle_gamma   90.00
#
_symmetry.space_group_name_H-M   'P 1'
#
loop_
_entity.id
_entity.type
_entity.pdbx_description
1 polymer ?
#
loop_
_entity_poly.entity_id
_entity_poly.type
_entity_poly.pdbx_seq_one_letter_code
_entity_poly.pdbx_strand_id
1 'polypeptide(L)' 'MQNNLTCSELQLEHELNVIFNNDKAQINEWLDTPIPRLSGQCPRSFLVTDEKRKELFLVLQQMKFGEMA' A
#
# COMPACT_ATOMS: atom_id res chain seq x y z
N MET A 1 -9.41 21.72 -4.28
CA MET A 1 -9.82 20.37 -4.72
C MET A 1 -9.46 19.41 -3.60
N GLN A 2 -10.38 19.17 -2.66
CA GLN A 2 -10.20 18.13 -1.64
C GLN A 2 -10.45 16.80 -2.32
N ASN A 3 -9.39 16.15 -2.78
CA ASN A 3 -9.46 14.76 -3.23
C ASN A 3 -9.75 13.90 -2.00
N ASN A 4 -11.05 13.77 -1.67
CA ASN A 4 -11.56 12.67 -0.84
C ASN A 4 -11.37 11.37 -1.64
N LEU A 5 -10.12 10.96 -1.83
CA LEU A 5 -9.75 9.64 -2.32
C LEU A 5 -10.10 8.66 -1.20
N THR A 6 -11.35 8.27 -1.09
CA THR A 6 -11.71 7.03 -0.38
C THR A 6 -10.91 5.92 -1.05
N CYS A 7 -9.85 5.46 -0.40
CA CYS A 7 -9.02 4.40 -0.94
C CYS A 7 -9.77 3.09 -0.71
N SER A 8 -10.61 2.76 -1.69
CA SER A 8 -11.38 1.52 -1.69
C SER A 8 -10.41 0.33 -1.71
N GLU A 9 -10.76 -0.74 -1.01
CA GLU A 9 -9.95 -1.98 -0.96
C GLU A 9 -9.59 -2.48 -2.37
N LEU A 10 -10.52 -2.36 -3.32
CA LEU A 10 -10.31 -2.72 -4.73
C LEU A 10 -9.21 -1.89 -5.42
N GLN A 11 -9.09 -0.59 -5.12
CA GLN A 11 -8.03 0.24 -5.70
C GLN A 11 -6.66 -0.16 -5.15
N LEU A 12 -6.61 -0.46 -3.86
CA LEU A 12 -5.38 -0.86 -3.17
C LEU A 12 -4.93 -2.25 -3.64
N GLU A 13 -5.87 -3.19 -3.77
CA GLU A 13 -5.62 -4.51 -4.36
C GLU A 13 -5.13 -4.41 -5.81
N HIS A 14 -5.74 -3.53 -6.62
CA HIS A 14 -5.30 -3.31 -7.99
C HIS A 14 -3.85 -2.81 -8.05
N GLU A 15 -3.49 -1.78 -7.27
CA GLU A 15 -2.12 -1.25 -7.25
C GLU A 15 -1.12 -2.29 -6.75
N LEU A 16 -1.46 -3.10 -5.75
CA LEU A 16 -0.63 -4.22 -5.30
C LEU A 16 -0.39 -5.21 -6.44
N ASN A 17 -1.44 -5.61 -7.15
CA ASN A 17 -1.29 -6.52 -8.29
C ASN A 17 -0.46 -5.90 -9.41
N VAL A 18 -0.55 -4.59 -9.66
CA VAL A 18 0.27 -3.91 -10.67
C VAL A 18 1.75 -3.88 -10.27
N ILE A 19 2.06 -3.52 -9.01
CA ILE A 19 3.44 -3.39 -8.52
C ILE A 19 4.14 -4.76 -8.44
N PHE A 20 3.43 -5.77 -7.95
CA PHE A 20 3.97 -7.12 -7.76
C PHE A 20 3.65 -8.06 -8.92
N ASN A 21 3.23 -7.53 -10.08
CA ASN A 21 2.90 -8.32 -11.27
C ASN A 21 1.93 -9.50 -11.00
N ASN A 22 0.95 -9.27 -10.12
CA ASN A 22 -0.05 -10.23 -9.66
C ASN A 22 0.55 -11.46 -8.94
N ASP A 23 1.80 -11.37 -8.48
CA ASP A 23 2.44 -12.39 -7.66
C ASP A 23 1.90 -12.32 -6.22
N LYS A 24 0.93 -13.19 -5.94
CA LYS A 24 0.30 -13.26 -4.61
C LYS A 24 1.27 -13.65 -3.50
N ALA A 25 2.34 -14.38 -3.79
CA ALA A 25 3.31 -14.76 -2.78
C ALA A 25 4.12 -13.54 -2.36
N GLN A 26 4.61 -12.76 -3.33
CA GLN A 26 5.31 -11.51 -3.06
C GLN A 26 4.41 -10.47 -2.40
N ILE A 27 3.14 -10.35 -2.82
CA ILE A 27 2.19 -9.45 -2.18
C ILE A 27 2.00 -9.83 -0.71
N ASN A 28 1.76 -11.12 -0.41
CA ASN A 28 1.59 -11.55 0.98
C ASN A 28 2.86 -11.34 1.81
N GLU A 29 4.03 -11.70 1.27
CA GLU A 29 5.31 -11.48 1.94
C GLU A 29 5.54 -10.01 2.24
N TRP A 30 5.30 -9.12 1.28
CA TRP A 30 5.41 -7.68 1.48
C TRP A 30 4.39 -7.16 2.51
N LEU A 31 3.16 -7.67 2.49
CA LEU A 31 2.12 -7.27 3.45
C LEU A 31 2.48 -7.64 4.90
N ASP A 32 3.22 -8.73 5.08
CA ASP A 32 3.70 -9.20 6.39
C ASP A 32 5.09 -8.67 6.75
N THR A 33 5.77 -7.99 5.82
CA THR A 33 7.09 -7.40 6.05
C THR A 33 6.97 -6.03 6.74
N PRO A 34 7.64 -5.82 7.89
CA PRO A 34 7.74 -4.50 8.52
C PRO A 34 8.36 -3.45 7.61
N ILE A 35 7.66 -2.34 7.35
CA ILE A 35 8.19 -1.26 6.51
C ILE A 35 8.60 -0.07 7.39
N PRO A 36 9.87 0.40 7.32
CA PRO A 36 10.33 1.54 8.11
C PRO A 36 9.47 2.79 7.94
N ARG A 37 8.97 3.03 6.73
CA ARG A 37 8.09 4.16 6.40
C ARG A 37 6.73 4.12 7.11
N LEU A 38 6.27 2.93 7.50
CA LEU A 38 5.07 2.72 8.32
C LEU A 38 5.43 2.62 9.82
N SER A 39 6.53 3.26 10.24
CA SER A 39 7.09 3.15 11.60
C SER A 39 7.48 1.71 11.97
N GLY A 40 7.90 0.90 10.99
CA GLY A 40 8.23 -0.51 11.19
C GLY A 40 7.02 -1.42 11.40
N GLN A 41 5.82 -0.97 11.05
CA GLN A 41 4.62 -1.81 11.06
C GLN A 41 4.44 -2.54 9.72
N CYS A 42 3.72 -3.65 9.77
CA CYS A 42 3.37 -4.43 8.59
C CYS A 42 2.19 -3.75 7.84
N PRO A 43 2.27 -3.60 6.50
CA PRO A 43 1.18 -3.08 5.66
C PRO A 43 -0.17 -3.75 5.88
N ARG A 44 -0.18 -5.05 6.22
CA ARG A 44 -1.41 -5.80 6.49
C ARG A 44 -2.28 -5.13 7.56
N SER A 45 -1.66 -4.52 8.56
CA SER A 45 -2.37 -3.79 9.63
C SER A 45 -3.00 -2.46 9.17
N PHE A 46 -2.60 -1.95 8.01
CA PHE A 46 -3.08 -0.70 7.43
C PHE A 46 -4.31 -0.89 6.54
N LEU A 47 -4.64 -2.12 6.18
CA LEU A 47 -5.83 -2.45 5.37
C LEU A 47 -7.15 -2.26 6.14
N VAL A 48 -7.11 -2.22 7.48
CA VAL A 48 -8.29 -2.27 8.36
C VAL A 48 -9.14 -0.99 8.31
N THR A 49 -8.51 0.18 8.19
CA THR A 49 -9.19 1.49 8.28
C THR A 49 -8.92 2.34 7.04
N ASP A 50 -9.91 3.11 6.59
CA ASP A 50 -9.78 3.98 5.40
C ASP A 50 -8.59 4.95 5.48
N GLU A 51 -8.34 5.54 6.65
CA GLU A 51 -7.21 6.45 6.88
C GLU A 51 -5.86 5.77 6.66
N LYS A 52 -5.67 4.59 7.24
CA LYS A 52 -4.46 3.79 7.06
C LYS A 52 -4.32 3.26 5.62
N ARG A 53 -5.42 2.95 4.95
CA ARG A 53 -5.40 2.55 3.54
C ARG A 53 -4.87 3.66 2.64
N LYS A 54 -5.24 4.92 2.92
CA LYS A 54 -4.67 6.09 2.21
C LYS A 54 -3.15 6.20 2.41
N GLU A 55 -2.68 6.01 3.64
CA GLU A 55 -1.24 6.03 3.94
C GLU A 55 -0.50 4.91 3.18
N LEU A 56 -1.08 3.70 3.16
CA LEU A 56 -0.53 2.58 2.43
C LEU A 56 -0.51 2.82 0.91
N PHE A 57 -1.56 3.46 0.38
CA PHE A 57 -1.62 3.84 -1.03
C PHE A 57 -0.50 4.82 -1.42
N LEU A 58 -0.18 5.79 -0.56
CA LEU A 58 0.95 6.70 -0.79
C LEU A 58 2.29 5.96 -0.84
N VAL A 59 2.50 4.99 0.05
CA VAL A 59 3.70 4.12 0.04
C VAL A 59 3.80 3.35 -1.28
N LEU A 60 2.68 2.80 -1.77
CA LEU A 60 2.64 2.09 -3.05
C LEU A 60 2.96 3.01 -4.24
N GLN A 61 2.42 4.24 -4.26
CA GLN A 61 2.76 5.21 -5.30
C GLN A 61 4.26 5.53 -5.30
N GLN A 62 4.87 5.70 -4.12
CA GLN A 62 6.29 5.98 -4.01
C GLN A 62 7.17 4.81 -4.48
N MET A 63 6.77 3.56 -4.17
CA MET A 63 7.46 2.38 -4.68
C MET A 63 7.37 2.27 -6.21
N LYS A 64 6.22 2.65 -6.79
CA LYS A 64 5.98 2.60 -8.24
C LYS A 64 6.78 3.64 -9.02
N PHE A 65 6.88 4.87 -8.48
CA PHE A 65 7.60 5.97 -9.15
C PHE A 65 9.08 6.07 -8.74
N GLY A 66 9.54 5.25 -7.80
CA GLY A 66 10.92 5.29 -7.30
C GLY A 66 11.26 6.59 -6.58
N GLU A 67 10.25 7.35 -6.13
CA GLU A 67 10.46 8.57 -5.35
C GLU A 67 10.93 8.18 -3.94
N MET A 68 12.25 8.06 -3.81
CA MET A 68 12.94 8.07 -2.53
C MET A 68 12.82 9.47 -1.92
N ALA A 69 11.73 9.71 -1.18
CA ALA A 69 11.70 10.77 -0.18
C ALA A 69 12.28 10.24 1.13
#